data_AF-A0A357MZF8-F1
#
_entry.id   AF-A0A357MZF8-F1
#
_cell.length_a   1.000
_cell.length_b   1.000
_cell.length_c   1.000
_cell.angle_alpha   90.00
_cell.angle_beta   90.00
_cell.angle_gamma   90.00
#
_symmetry.space_group_name_H-M   'P 1'
#
loop_
_entity.id
_entity.type
_entity.pdbx_description
1 polymer ?
#
loop_
_entity_poly.entity_id
_entity_poly.type
_entity_poly.pdbx_seq_one_letter_code
_entity_poly.pdbx_strand_id
1 'polypeptide(L)' 'IDHQLRPLFSFLQAHTLPIGVYATPADFDGAQINSTALQARIELAAERSAGHLAAQAIAAPAPLRRIA' A
#
# COMPACT_ATOMS: atom_id res chain seq x y z
N ILE A 1 -10.08 1.31 -6.50
CA ILE A 1 -8.61 1.17 -6.46
C ILE A 1 -8.07 0.95 -7.85
N ASP A 2 -8.38 -0.15 -8.54
CA ASP A 2 -7.66 -0.53 -9.77
C ASP A 2 -7.89 0.40 -10.95
N HIS A 3 -9.13 0.87 -11.15
CA HIS A 3 -9.46 1.69 -12.32
C HIS A 3 -9.15 3.19 -12.18
N GLN A 4 -8.99 3.69 -10.96
CA GLN A 4 -8.86 5.15 -10.71
C GLN A 4 -7.62 5.48 -9.87
N LEU A 5 -7.49 4.83 -8.70
CA LEU A 5 -6.40 5.14 -7.77
C LEU A 5 -5.05 4.61 -8.26
N ARG A 6 -4.97 3.37 -8.77
CA ARG A 6 -3.70 2.84 -9.29
C ARG A 6 -3.16 3.68 -10.44
N PRO A 7 -3.94 4.05 -11.49
CA PRO A 7 -3.50 4.98 -12.51
C PRO A 7 -3.00 6.32 -11.94
N LEU A 8 -3.72 6.91 -10.99
CA LEU A 8 -3.32 8.17 -10.33
C LEU A 8 -1.97 8.05 -9.60
N PHE A 9 -1.79 7.01 -8.80
CA PHE A 9 -0.54 6.80 -8.07
C PHE A 9 0.63 6.46 -9.02
N SER A 10 0.38 5.70 -10.09
CA SER A 10 1.38 5.46 -11.13
C SER A 10 1.79 6.75 -11.85
N PHE A 11 0.85 7.67 -12.10
CA PHE A 11 1.16 9.00 -12.63
C PHE A 11 2.10 9.78 -11.69
N LEU A 12 1.89 9.67 -10.38
CA LEU A 12 2.78 10.23 -9.35
C LEU A 12 4.07 9.42 -9.14
N GLN A 13 4.33 8.40 -9.97
CA GLN A 13 5.48 7.50 -9.88
C GLN A 13 5.58 6.76 -8.54
N ALA A 14 4.46 6.58 -7.84
CA ALA A 14 4.44 5.81 -6.61
C ALA A 14 4.56 4.30 -6.89
N HIS A 15 5.30 3.58 -6.04
CA HIS A 15 5.39 2.12 -6.09
C HIS A 15 4.14 1.48 -5.49
N THR A 16 3.08 1.33 -6.29
CA THR A 16 1.83 0.71 -5.84
C THR A 16 1.95 -0.81 -5.74
N LEU A 17 1.63 -1.37 -4.57
CA LEU A 17 1.65 -2.82 -4.35
C LEU A 17 0.39 -3.50 -4.90
N PRO A 18 0.44 -4.75 -5.40
CA PRO A 18 -0.70 -5.48 -5.96
C PRO A 18 -1.68 -6.01 -4.88
N ILE A 19 -1.86 -5.25 -3.80
CA ILE A 19 -2.85 -5.50 -2.74
C ILE A 19 -3.67 -4.23 -2.53
N GLY A 20 -4.94 -4.38 -2.16
CA GLY A 20 -5.83 -3.26 -1.89
C GLY A 20 -6.94 -3.68 -0.95
N VAL A 21 -7.39 -2.74 -0.09
CA VAL A 21 -8.47 -2.95 0.86
C VAL A 21 -9.63 -2.03 0.47
N TYR A 22 -10.80 -2.63 0.23
CA TYR A 22 -12.03 -1.89 0.02
C TYR A 22 -12.97 -2.09 1.21
N ALA A 23 -13.52 -0.99 1.68
CA ALA A 23 -14.54 -0.94 2.71
C ALA A 23 -15.81 -0.30 2.14
N THR A 24 -16.94 -0.69 2.70
CA THR A 24 -18.24 -0.09 2.44
C THR A 24 -18.69 0.69 3.68
N PRO A 25 -19.67 1.60 3.58
CA PRO A 25 -20.18 2.31 4.74
C PRO A 25 -20.66 1.39 5.88
N ALA A 26 -21.12 0.17 5.57
CA ALA A 26 -21.55 -0.81 6.57
C ALA A 26 -20.41 -1.39 7.42
N ASP A 27 -19.15 -1.23 6.99
CA ASP A 27 -17.98 -1.67 7.74
C ASP A 27 -17.57 -0.69 8.86
N PHE A 28 -18.27 0.45 8.97
CA PHE A 28 -17.95 1.53 9.89
C PHE A 28 -19.08 1.78 10.90
N ASP A 29 -18.69 2.19 12.11
CA ASP A 29 -19.51 2.89 13.08
C ASP A 29 -19.00 4.34 13.19
N GLY A 30 -19.63 5.24 12.45
CA GLY A 30 -19.11 6.60 12.24
C GLY A 30 -17.76 6.58 11.53
N ALA A 31 -16.70 7.00 12.24
CA ALA A 31 -15.32 6.97 11.73
C ALA A 31 -14.54 5.71 12.15
N GLN A 32 -15.13 4.85 12.98
CA GLN A 32 -14.47 3.66 13.50
C GLN A 32 -14.78 2.44 12.65
N ILE A 33 -13.79 1.56 12.46
CA ILE A 33 -13.99 0.29 11.77
C ILE A 33 -14.58 -0.72 12.76
N ASN A 34 -15.82 -1.17 12.53
CA ASN A 34 -16.48 -2.17 13.38
C ASN A 34 -16.51 -3.59 12.75
N SER A 35 -16.19 -3.71 11.46
CA SER A 35 -16.21 -4.97 10.72
C SER A 35 -14.95 -5.79 10.96
N THR A 36 -15.11 -6.94 11.63
CA THR A 36 -14.02 -7.91 11.85
C THR A 36 -13.42 -8.42 10.54
N ALA A 37 -14.26 -8.60 9.50
CA ALA A 37 -13.81 -9.02 8.18
C ALA A 37 -13.00 -7.93 7.47
N LEU A 38 -13.28 -6.64 7.71
CA LEU A 38 -12.45 -5.55 7.21
C LEU A 38 -11.10 -5.50 7.96
N GLN A 39 -11.11 -5.64 9.28
CA GLN A 39 -9.89 -5.66 10.10
C GLN A 39 -8.92 -6.75 9.64
N ALA A 40 -9.40 -7.99 9.43
CA ALA A 40 -8.58 -9.09 8.93
C ALA A 40 -7.98 -8.81 7.54
N ARG A 41 -8.73 -8.13 6.65
CA ARG A 41 -8.21 -7.72 5.33
C ARG A 41 -7.13 -6.65 5.44
N ILE A 42 -7.25 -5.74 6.40
CA ILE A 42 -6.22 -4.71 6.69
C ILE A 42 -4.95 -5.36 7.21
N GLU A 43 -5.07 -6.28 8.17
CA GLU A 43 -3.94 -7.01 8.74
C GLU A 43 -3.17 -7.77 7.65
N LEU A 44 -3.87 -8.56 6.84
CA LEU A 44 -3.27 -9.27 5.71
C LEU A 44 -2.58 -8.33 4.71
N ALA A 45 -3.17 -7.15 4.45
CA ALA A 45 -2.58 -6.15 3.58
C ALA A 45 -1.30 -5.55 4.17
N ALA A 46 -1.30 -5.27 5.47
CA ALA A 46 -0.13 -4.75 6.19
C ALA A 46 1.02 -5.77 6.19
N GLU A 47 0.74 -7.03 6.53
CA GLU A 47 1.72 -8.12 6.55
C GLU A 47 2.42 -8.30 5.19
N ARG A 48 1.64 -8.37 4.11
CA ARG A 48 2.18 -8.52 2.74
C ARG A 48 2.96 -7.30 2.28
N SER A 49 2.57 -6.11 2.75
CA SER A 49 3.27 -4.86 2.42
C SER A 49 4.58 -4.69 3.17
N ALA A 50 4.65 -5.18 4.42
CA ALA A 50 5.84 -5.08 5.26
C ALA A 50 7.08 -5.70 4.61
N GLY A 51 6.94 -6.85 3.94
CA GLY A 51 8.04 -7.50 3.21
C GLY A 51 8.62 -6.63 2.09
N HIS A 52 7.79 -5.85 1.39
CA HIS A 52 8.23 -4.95 0.32
C HIS A 52 8.97 -3.73 0.87
N LEU A 53 8.50 -3.17 1.99
CA LEU A 53 9.18 -2.05 2.66
C LEU A 53 10.54 -2.46 3.24
N ALA A 54 10.61 -3.64 3.87
CA ALA A 54 11.87 -4.18 4.40
C ALA A 54 12.90 -4.39 3.28
N ALA A 55 12.49 -4.98 2.14
CA ALA A 55 13.37 -5.16 0.99
C ALA A 55 13.88 -3.84 0.41
N GLN A 56 13.03 -2.80 0.33
CA GLN A 56 13.43 -1.46 -0.13
C GLN A 56 14.42 -0.79 0.82
N ALA A 57 14.25 -0.95 2.14
CA ALA A 57 15.18 -0.39 3.13
C ALA A 57 16.59 -1.00 3.03
N ILE A 58 16.68 -2.29 2.64
CA ILE A 58 17.96 -2.99 2.42
C ILE A 58 18.62 -2.53 1.11
N ALA A 59 17.82 -2.19 0.10
CA ALA A 59 18.27 -1.62 -1.17
C ALA A 59 18.58 -0.12 -1.01
N ALA A 60 19.57 0.22 -0.20
CA ALA A 60 20.09 1.59 -0.11
C ALA A 60 20.45 2.11 -1.52
N PRO A 61 20.18 3.39 -1.83
CA PRO A 61 20.47 3.93 -3.16
C PRO A 61 21.97 3.80 -3.44
N ALA A 62 22.30 3.11 -4.54
CA ALA A 62 23.68 3.02 -5.00
C ALA A 62 24.22 4.44 -5.23
N PRO A 63 25.45 4.76 -4.78
CA PRO A 63 25.99 6.10 -4.96
C PRO A 63 26.02 6.47 -6.45
N LEU A 64 25.45 7.63 -6.78
CA LEU A 64 25.42 8.14 -8.15
C LEU A 64 26.85 8.21 -8.68
N ARG A 65 27.15 7.44 -9.74
CA ARG A 65 28.43 7.53 -10.46
C ARG A 65 28.56 8.94 -11.02
N ARG A 66 29.51 9.72 -10.49
CA ARG A 66 29.90 11.00 -11.10
C ARG A 66 30.51 10.69 -12.47
N ILE A 67 29.84 11.16 -13.51
CA ILE A 67 30.40 11.18 -14.86
C ILE A 67 31.26 12.44 -14.90
N ALA A 68 32.58 12.24 -14.97
CA ALA A 68 33.57 13.30 -15.21
C ALA A 68 33.77 13.48 -16.72
#